data_AF-A0A367M1I7-F1
#
_entry.id   AF-A0A367M1I7-F1
#
_cell.length_a   1.000
_cell.length_b   1.000
_cell.length_c   1.000
_cell.angle_alpha   90.00
_cell.angle_beta   90.00
_cell.angle_gamma   90.00
#
_symmetry.space_group_name_H-M   'P 1'
#
loop_
_entity.id
_entity.type
_entity.pdbx_description
1 polymer ?
#
loop_
_entity_poly.entity_id
_entity_poly.type
_entity_poly.pdbx_seq_one_letter_code
_entity_poly.pdbx_strand_id
1 'polypeptide(L)' 'MPQTGQERDLPRFRSLPCAVYLRAFEMPAGHRVEMHEHPWGQLMYAASGTLRASTERHSYLVPAQRALWIPPGV' A
#
# COMPACT_ATOMS: atom_id res chain seq x y z
N MET A 1 -25.35 8.42 4.04
CA MET A 1 -24.28 7.43 3.76
C MET A 1 -22.95 8.13 4.01
N PRO A 2 -22.33 8.08 5.19
CA PRO A 2 -21.02 8.70 5.34
C PRO A 2 -19.97 7.76 4.72
N GLN A 3 -19.43 8.19 3.59
CA GLN A 3 -18.18 7.67 3.03
C GLN A 3 -17.04 8.24 3.87
N THR A 4 -16.72 7.59 4.99
CA THR A 4 -15.52 7.97 5.76
C THR A 4 -14.37 7.12 5.26
N GLY A 5 -13.77 7.55 4.15
CA GLY A 5 -12.44 7.10 3.74
C GLY A 5 -11.47 7.48 4.86
N GLN A 6 -11.23 6.54 5.76
CA GLN A 6 -10.30 6.73 6.86
C GLN A 6 -8.91 6.82 6.23
N GLU A 7 -8.44 8.04 6.00
CA GLU A 7 -7.05 8.39 5.69
C GLU A 7 -6.16 7.81 6.79
N ARG A 8 -5.80 6.53 6.65
CA ARG A 8 -4.94 5.82 7.60
C ARG A 8 -3.51 6.19 7.26
N ASP A 9 -3.09 7.32 7.85
CA ASP A 9 -1.78 7.97 7.83
C ASP A 9 -0.74 7.19 7.00
N LEU A 10 -0.51 7.68 5.78
CA LEU A 10 0.65 7.27 5.01
C LEU A 10 1.90 7.51 5.86
N PRO A 11 2.89 6.60 5.85
CA PRO A 11 4.10 6.81 6.64
C PRO A 11 4.77 8.12 6.21
N ARG A 12 4.77 9.13 7.08
CA ARG A 12 5.37 10.45 6.81
C ARG A 12 6.87 10.51 7.10
N PHE A 13 7.50 9.36 7.25
CA PHE A 13 8.93 9.31 7.52
C PHE A 13 9.72 9.72 6.27
N ARG A 14 10.85 10.39 6.43
CA ARG A 14 11.79 10.63 5.32
C ARG A 14 12.73 9.46 5.07
N SER A 15 12.85 8.57 6.05
CA SER A 15 13.63 7.34 6.02
C SER A 15 12.97 6.31 6.93
N LEU A 16 13.17 5.02 6.66
CA LEU A 16 12.62 3.98 7.54
C LEU A 16 13.22 4.08 8.95
N PRO A 17 12.43 3.87 10.01
CA PRO A 17 12.92 3.94 11.39
C PRO A 17 13.85 2.77 11.77
N CYS A 18 13.85 1.70 10.96
CA CYS A 18 14.69 0.53 11.11
C CYS A 18 14.86 -0.16 9.74
N ALA A 19 15.70 -1.18 9.65
CA ALA A 19 16.01 -1.87 8.39
C ALA A 19 14.76 -2.45 7.70
N VAL A 20 13.77 -2.93 8.47
CA VAL A 20 12.50 -3.44 7.97
C VAL A 20 11.39 -2.95 8.89
N TYR A 21 10.45 -2.16 8.34
CA TYR A 21 9.29 -1.65 9.06
C TYR A 21 8.02 -2.35 8.57
N LEU A 22 7.31 -3.02 9.49
CA LEU A 22 6.10 -3.77 9.17
C LEU A 22 4.84 -2.92 9.42
N ARG A 23 3.88 -3.01 8.49
CA ARG A 23 2.50 -2.59 8.71
C ARG A 23 1.55 -3.69 8.27
N ALA A 24 0.53 -3.94 9.08
CA ALA A 24 -0.58 -4.84 8.77
C ALA A 24 -1.88 -4.20 9.23
N PHE A 25 -2.86 -4.14 8.35
CA PHE A 25 -4.18 -3.60 8.64
C PHE A 25 -5.20 -4.14 7.64
N GLU A 26 -6.47 -4.16 8.02
CA GLU A 26 -7.55 -4.53 7.12
C GLU A 26 -7.88 -3.38 6.15
N MET A 27 -8.06 -3.73 4.88
CA MET A 27 -8.52 -2.83 3.83
C MET A 27 -9.92 -3.28 3.38
N PRO A 28 -11.00 -2.59 3.80
CA PRO A 28 -12.34 -2.89 3.35
C PRO A 28 -12.48 -2.80 1.83
N ALA A 29 -13.46 -3.50 1.26
CA ALA A 29 -13.74 -3.41 -0.16
C ALA A 29 -14.01 -1.95 -0.59
N GLY A 30 -13.35 -1.51 -1.66
CA GLY A 30 -13.45 -0.13 -2.14
C GLY A 30 -12.62 0.89 -1.37
N HIS A 31 -11.93 0.50 -0.29
CA HIS A 31 -10.98 1.38 0.38
C HIS A 31 -9.85 1.76 -0.58
N ARG A 32 -9.50 3.05 -0.59
CA ARG A 32 -8.48 3.63 -1.46
C ARG A 32 -7.44 4.36 -0.63
N VAL A 33 -6.21 4.26 -1.10
CA VAL A 33 -5.08 5.05 -0.63
C VAL A 33 -4.70 5.96 -1.79
N GLU A 34 -4.56 7.26 -1.51
CA GLU A 34 -4.19 8.24 -2.54
C GLU A 34 -2.81 7.95 -3.13
N MET A 35 -2.57 8.40 -4.36
CA MET A 35 -1.25 8.27 -4.99
C MET A 35 -0.19 8.99 -4.17
N HIS A 36 0.94 8.33 -3.93
CA HIS A 36 2.06 8.85 -3.15
C HIS A 36 3.33 8.07 -3.51
N GLU A 37 4.48 8.64 -3.15
CA GLU A 37 5.80 8.05 -3.35
C GLU A 37 6.63 8.13 -2.07
N HIS A 38 7.68 7.32 -1.97
CA HIS A 38 8.62 7.35 -0.86
C HIS A 38 10.02 6.83 -1.24
N PRO A 39 11.08 7.21 -0.51
CA PRO A 39 12.46 6.83 -0.85
C PRO A 39 12.86 5.41 -0.46
N TRP A 40 11.99 4.64 0.20
CA TRP A 40 12.22 3.21 0.47
C TRP A 40 11.47 2.32 -0.53
N GLY A 41 11.81 1.03 -0.58
CA GLY A 41 11.00 0.06 -1.34
C GLY A 41 9.92 -0.54 -0.44
N GLN A 42 8.75 -0.84 -1.01
CA GLN A 42 7.61 -1.40 -0.29
C GLN A 42 7.26 -2.79 -0.82
N LEU A 43 7.10 -3.75 0.09
CA LEU A 43 6.51 -5.05 -0.21
C LEU A 43 5.04 -5.05 0.24
N MET A 44 4.12 -5.04 -0.72
CA MET A 44 2.68 -5.15 -0.46
C MET A 44 2.28 -6.62 -0.51
N TYR A 45 1.67 -7.15 0.55
CA TYR A 45 1.23 -8.54 0.63
C TYR A 45 -0.27 -8.63 0.93
N ALA A 46 -1.01 -9.34 0.08
CA ALA A 46 -2.42 -9.61 0.30
C ALA A 46 -2.59 -10.89 1.12
N ALA A 47 -2.68 -10.76 2.44
CA ALA A 47 -2.89 -11.91 3.33
C ALA A 47 -4.20 -12.66 3.02
N SER A 48 -5.26 -11.92 2.71
CA SER A 48 -6.54 -12.42 2.22
C SER A 48 -7.17 -11.41 1.24
N GLY A 49 -8.16 -11.84 0.47
CA GLY A 49 -8.83 -10.99 -0.51
C GLY A 49 -7.96 -10.65 -1.73
N THR A 50 -8.13 -9.46 -2.30
CA THR A 50 -7.35 -8.98 -3.45
C THR A 50 -7.09 -7.50 -3.31
N LEU A 51 -5.85 -7.09 -3.55
CA LEU A 51 -5.46 -5.69 -3.62
C LEU A 51 -5.25 -5.28 -5.08
N ARG A 52 -5.44 -3.99 -5.35
CA ARG A 52 -5.01 -3.37 -6.61
C ARG A 52 -3.99 -2.29 -6.28
N ALA A 53 -2.79 -2.41 -6.82
CA ALA A 53 -1.80 -1.35 -6.81
C ALA A 53 -1.82 -0.64 -8.15
N SER A 54 -1.93 0.69 -8.14
CA SER A 54 -1.82 1.49 -9.35
C SER A 54 -0.57 2.36 -9.23
N THR A 55 0.15 2.48 -10.32
CA THR A 55 1.23 3.45 -10.56
C THR A 55 0.76 4.37 -11.69
N GLU A 56 1.52 5.42 -12.01
CA GLU A 56 1.18 6.29 -13.13
C GLU A 56 1.00 5.54 -14.46
N ARG A 57 1.76 4.46 -14.67
CA ARG A 57 1.83 3.74 -15.96
C ARG A 57 1.12 2.40 -15.97
N HIS A 58 0.97 1.76 -14.82
CA HIS A 58 0.51 0.37 -14.73
C HIS A 58 -0.43 0.16 -13.56
N SER A 59 -1.32 -0.83 -13.69
CA SER A 59 -2.14 -1.34 -12.60
C SER A 59 -1.88 -2.83 -12.43
N TYR A 60 -1.69 -3.25 -11.20
CA TYR A 60 -1.41 -4.63 -10.81
C TYR A 60 -2.52 -5.12 -9.89
N LEU A 61 -3.03 -6.32 -10.15
CA LEU A 61 -3.84 -7.06 -9.19
C LEU A 61 -2.93 -7.97 -8.38
N VAL A 62 -3.11 -7.96 -7.06
CA VAL A 62 -2.37 -8.79 -6.11
C VAL A 62 -3.38 -9.72 -5.43
N PRO A 63 -3.52 -10.96 -5.93
CA PRO A 63 -4.42 -11.95 -5.33
C PRO A 63 -3.96 -12.36 -3.94
N ALA A 64 -4.84 -13.04 -3.20
CA ALA A 64 -4.51 -13.62 -1.90
C ALA A 64 -3.24 -14.47 -1.96
N GLN A 65 -2.42 -14.37 -0.91
CA GLN A 65 -1.15 -15.07 -0.77
C GLN A 65 -0.15 -14.75 -1.91
N ARG A 66 -0.22 -13.53 -2.46
CA ARG A 66 0.79 -12.97 -3.35
C ARG A 66 1.29 -11.64 -2.81
N ALA A 67 2.51 -11.31 -3.18
CA ALA A 67 3.14 -10.03 -2.86
C ALA A 67 3.51 -9.29 -4.14
N LEU A 68 3.52 -7.96 -4.04
CA LEU A 68 4.05 -7.05 -5.04
C LEU A 68 5.19 -6.24 -4.42
N TRP A 69 6.34 -6.25 -5.07
CA TRP A 69 7.41 -5.31 -4.76
C TRP A 69 7.20 -4.01 -5.52
N ILE A 70 7.23 -2.90 -4.80
CA ILE A 70 7.14 -1.53 -5.31
C ILE A 70 8.49 -0.87 -5.03
N PRO A 71 9.29 -0.56 -6.06
CA PRO A 71 10.56 0.13 -5.89
C PRO A 71 10.40 1.53 -5.28
N PRO A 72 11.48 2.12 -4.72
CA PRO A 72 11.50 3.53 -4.33
C PRO A 72 11.12 4.48 -5.46
N GLY A 73 10.39 5.56 -5.14
CA GLY A 73 10.05 6.63 -6.09
C GLY A 73 9.05 6.24 -7.19
N VAL A 74 8.23 5.21 -6.94
CA VAL A 74 7.13 4.77 -7.81
C VAL A 74 5.79 5.18 -7.22
#